data_AF-F3KK25-F1
#
_entry.id   AF-F3KK25-F1
#
_cell.length_a   1.000
_cell.length_b   1.000
_cell.length_c   1.000
_cell.angle_alpha   90.00
_cell.angle_beta   90.00
_cell.angle_gamma   90.00
#
_symmetry.space_group_name_H-M   'P 1'
#
loop_
_entity.id
_entity.type
_entity.pdbx_description
1 polymer ?
#
loop_
_entity_poly.entity_id
_entity_poly.type
_entity_poly.pdbx_seq_one_letter_code
_entity_poly.pdbx_strand_id
1 'polypeptide(L)' 'MPKYDGFYAIPKIRELEHDSKIITMTDGNLTVDEYVMLNSLKTNAILYKPFSTKDLRKVISNIFSN' A
#
# COMPACT_ATOMS: atom_id res chain seq x y z
N MET A 1 -5.33 10.74 6.40
CA MET A 1 -4.67 10.81 7.73
C MET A 1 -4.35 12.28 8.00
N PRO A 2 -4.66 12.84 9.19
CA PRO A 2 -4.72 14.30 9.36
C PRO A 2 -3.37 15.01 9.57
N LYS A 3 -2.26 14.30 9.81
CA LYS A 3 -0.92 14.90 10.03
C LYS A 3 0.15 14.43 9.05
N TYR A 4 0.20 13.12 8.82
CA TYR A 4 1.10 12.48 7.86
C TYR A 4 0.31 11.45 7.08
N ASP A 5 0.56 11.35 5.78
CA ASP A 5 -0.11 10.41 4.89
C ASP A 5 0.68 9.09 4.74
N GLY A 6 0.14 8.19 3.92
CA GLY A 6 0.79 6.91 3.63
C GLY A 6 2.14 7.09 2.90
N PHE A 7 2.25 8.11 2.05
CA PHE A 7 3.50 8.42 1.33
C PHE A 7 4.64 8.77 2.28
N TYR A 8 4.35 9.53 3.33
CA TYR A 8 5.31 9.83 4.38
C TYR A 8 5.66 8.59 5.22
N ALA A 9 4.68 7.73 5.50
CA ALA A 9 4.87 6.57 6.38
C ALA A 9 5.73 5.46 5.74
N ILE A 10 5.58 5.20 4.43
CA ILE A 10 6.24 4.06 3.77
C ILE A 10 7.78 4.10 3.87
N PRO A 11 8.48 5.21 3.57
CA PRO A 11 9.93 5.29 3.76
C PRO A 11 10.36 4.99 5.19
N LYS A 12 9.60 5.51 6.18
CA LYS A 12 9.92 5.31 7.60
C LYS A 12 9.73 3.87 8.05
N ILE A 13 8.70 3.18 7.55
CA ILE A 13 8.54 1.75 7.78
C ILE A 13 9.72 0.98 7.19
N ARG A 14 10.18 1.33 5.98
CA ARG A 14 11.33 0.68 5.33
C ARG A 14 12.67 0.96 6.02
N GLU A 15 12.83 2.13 6.63
CA GLU A 15 13.98 2.48 7.48
C GLU A 15 14.02 1.63 8.75
N LEU A 16 12.85 1.34 9.35
CA LEU A 16 12.75 0.54 10.57
C LEU A 16 12.88 -0.97 10.30
N GLU A 17 12.14 -1.47 9.31
CA GLU A 17 12.05 -2.90 8.99
C GLU A 17 11.92 -3.08 7.47
N HIS A 18 13.05 -3.38 6.82
CA HIS A 18 13.18 -3.39 5.37
C HIS A 18 12.19 -4.36 4.69
N ASP A 19 11.94 -5.51 5.30
CA ASP A 19 11.17 -6.61 4.71
C ASP A 19 9.66 -6.57 5.04
N SER A 20 9.20 -5.50 5.69
CA SER A 20 7.79 -5.30 6.03
C SER A 20 6.89 -5.48 4.80
N LYS A 21 5.80 -6.23 4.94
CA LYS A 21 4.78 -6.31 3.88
C LYS A 21 3.84 -5.10 4.00
N ILE A 22 3.82 -4.24 3.00
CA ILE A 22 3.06 -2.98 3.00
C ILE A 22 1.93 -3.05 1.97
N ILE A 23 0.69 -2.93 2.43
CA ILE A 23 -0.50 -2.79 1.57
C ILE A 23 -0.98 -1.34 1.67
N THR A 24 -1.00 -0.63 0.55
CA THR A 24 -1.54 0.73 0.50
C THR A 24 -3.04 0.68 0.20
N MET A 25 -3.82 1.48 0.92
CA MET A 25 -5.26 1.58 0.73
C MET A 25 -5.62 2.97 0.24
N THR A 26 -6.16 3.06 -0.97
CA THR A 26 -6.44 4.33 -1.65
C THR A 26 -7.87 4.36 -2.18
N ASP A 27 -8.38 5.55 -2.50
CA ASP A 27 -9.62 5.67 -3.27
C ASP A 27 -9.40 5.28 -4.74
N GLY A 28 -10.49 5.14 -5.50
CA GLY A 28 -10.45 4.74 -6.92
C GLY A 28 -9.82 5.76 -7.87
N ASN A 29 -9.41 6.94 -7.39
CA ASN A 29 -8.93 8.05 -8.20
C ASN A 29 -7.44 8.33 -7.95
N LEU A 30 -6.59 7.29 -7.99
CA LEU A 30 -5.15 7.49 -8.03
C LEU A 30 -4.79 8.29 -9.30
N THR A 31 -4.12 9.42 -9.10
CA THR A 31 -3.44 10.10 -10.20
C THR A 31 -2.25 9.28 -10.69
N VAL A 32 -1.79 9.56 -11.91
CA VAL A 32 -0.60 8.91 -12.48
C VAL A 32 0.62 9.13 -11.58
N ASP A 33 0.78 10.33 -11.03
CA ASP A 33 1.90 10.69 -10.17
C ASP A 33 1.89 9.91 -8.85
N GLU A 34 0.72 9.77 -8.23
CA GLU A 34 0.56 8.97 -7.01
C GLU A 34 0.84 7.49 -7.27
N TYR A 35 0.41 6.95 -8.41
CA TYR A 35 0.72 5.57 -8.80
C TYR A 35 2.23 5.35 -8.98
N VAL A 36 2.92 6.27 -9.67
CA VAL A 36 4.37 6.23 -9.85
C VAL A 36 5.08 6.31 -8.50
N MET A 37 4.61 7.17 -7.60
CA MET A 37 5.17 7.31 -6.26
C MET A 37 4.97 6.04 -5.40
N LEU A 38 3.79 5.41 -5.42
CA LEU A 38 3.55 4.16 -4.68
C LEU A 38 4.42 3.00 -5.19
N ASN A 39 4.67 2.96 -6.50
CA ASN A 39 5.57 1.98 -7.11
C ASN A 39 7.04 2.23 -6.72
N SER A 40 7.49 3.48 -6.72
CA SER A 40 8.87 3.81 -6.33
C SER A 40 9.15 3.51 -4.86
N LEU A 41 8.13 3.60 -4.01
CA LEU A 41 8.16 3.25 -2.59
C LEU A 41 8.12 1.74 -2.30
N LYS A 42 8.09 0.88 -3.34
CA LYS A 42 8.11 -0.58 -3.23
C LYS A 42 7.02 -1.14 -2.31
N THR A 43 5.79 -0.67 -2.45
CA THR A 43 4.64 -1.26 -1.76
C THR A 43 4.34 -2.65 -2.32
N ASN A 44 3.81 -3.56 -1.50
CA ASN A 44 3.56 -4.95 -1.91
C ASN A 44 2.22 -5.12 -2.64
N ALA A 45 1.24 -4.26 -2.33
CA ALA A 45 -0.01 -4.18 -3.06
C ALA A 45 -0.70 -2.83 -2.86
N ILE A 46 -1.58 -2.49 -3.80
CA ILE A 46 -2.49 -1.35 -3.73
C ILE A 46 -3.93 -1.92 -3.70
N LEU A 47 -4.69 -1.53 -2.69
CA LEU A 47 -6.09 -1.91 -2.48
C LEU A 47 -6.99 -0.67 -2.65
N TYR A 48 -7.86 -0.72 -3.65
CA TYR A 48 -8.75 0.38 -4.01
C TYR A 48 -10.06 0.30 -3.23
N LYS A 49 -10.50 1.43 -2.67
CA LYS A 49 -11.80 1.56 -1.99
C LYS A 49 -12.92 1.86 -3.00
N PRO A 50 -14.15 1.39 -2.74
CA PRO A 50 -14.51 0.45 -1.67
C PRO A 50 -14.03 -0.97 -2.00
N PHE A 51 -13.63 -1.73 -0.99
CA PHE A 51 -13.27 -3.14 -1.12
C PHE A 51 -14.03 -3.98 -0.11
N SER A 52 -14.25 -5.26 -0.44
CA SER A 52 -14.83 -6.23 0.47
C SER A 52 -13.78 -6.95 1.32
N THR A 53 -14.22 -7.64 2.36
CA THR A 53 -13.34 -8.53 3.14
C THR A 53 -12.74 -9.66 2.30
N LYS A 54 -13.44 -10.09 1.26
CA LYS A 54 -12.95 -11.10 0.30
C LYS A 54 -11.77 -10.55 -0.50
N ASP A 55 -11.84 -9.30 -0.94
CA ASP A 55 -10.76 -8.65 -1.69
C ASP A 55 -9.53 -8.48 -0.81
N LEU A 56 -9.72 -8.05 0.44
CA LEU A 56 -8.64 -7.95 1.42
C LEU A 56 -7.96 -9.30 1.69
N ARG A 57 -8.75 -10.36 1.91
CA ARG A 57 -8.20 -11.73 2.12
C ARG A 57 -7.36 -12.17 0.92
N LYS A 58 -7.85 -11.95 -0.30
CA LYS A 58 -7.13 -12.31 -1.53
C LYS A 58 -5.79 -11.58 -1.62
N VAL A 59 -5.75 -10.28 -1.35
CA VAL A 59 -4.51 -9.49 -1.37
C VAL A 59 -3.52 -9.99 -0.32
N ILE A 60 -3.98 -10.23 0.91
CA ILE A 60 -3.12 -10.77 1.98
C ILE A 60 -2.56 -12.14 1.58
N SER A 61 -3.41 -13.07 1.14
CA SER A 61 -2.95 -14.40 0.71
C SER A 61 -1.89 -14.30 -0.38
N ASN A 62 -2.07 -13.45 -1.39
CA ASN A 62 -1.10 -13.28 -2.47
C ASN A 62 0.27 -12.76 -2.00
N ILE A 63 0.29 -11.91 -0.96
CA ILE A 63 1.52 -11.32 -0.44
C ILE A 63 2.35 -12.30 0.40
N PHE A 64 1.68 -13.23 1.09
CA PHE A 64 2.31 -14.22 1.99
C PHE A 64 2.50 -15.60 1.35
N SER A 65 1.97 -15.84 0.16
CA SER A 65 2.11 -17.12 -0.56
C SER A 65 3.31 -17.14 -1.54
N ASN A 66 4.11 -16.06 -1.58
CA ASN A 66 5.42 -15.97 -2.23
C ASN A 66 6.50 -15.81 -1.17
#